data_AF-A0A1Y2FA87-F1
#
_entry.id   AF-A0A1Y2FA87-F1
#
_cell.length_a   1.000
_cell.length_b   1.000
_cell.length_c   1.000
_cell.angle_alpha   90.00
_cell.angle_beta   90.00
_cell.angle_gamma   90.00
#
_symmetry.space_group_name_H-M   'P 1'
#
loop_
_entity.id
_entity.type
_entity.pdbx_description
1 polymer ?
#
loop_
_entity_poly.entity_id
_entity_poly.type
_entity_poly.pdbx_seq_one_letter_code
_entity_poly.pdbx_strand_id
1 'polypeptide(L)'
;MAAFCNANAERRATLSVLKAGHAISLLTGSTVRPLPKERGHTVVLLCDAHNAPACLPHLKRSVVLLVLHESGNAYLPPAYGKLSDTLVPVQERAASQSQGTPEVEGAFILA
;
A
#
# COMPACT_ATOMS: atom_id res chain seq x y z
N MET A 1 -16.30 -38.71 -26.51
CA MET A 1 -16.64 -37.42 -25.85
C MET A 1 -16.64 -37.48 -24.32
N ALA A 2 -17.08 -38.57 -23.66
CA ALA A 2 -17.13 -38.65 -22.20
C ALA A 2 -15.77 -38.57 -21.46
N ALA A 3 -14.70 -39.14 -22.03
CA ALA A 3 -13.37 -39.17 -21.40
C ALA A 3 -12.72 -37.78 -21.26
N PHE A 4 -12.98 -36.86 -22.20
CA PHE A 4 -12.38 -35.51 -22.20
C PHE A 4 -13.01 -34.61 -21.13
N CYS A 5 -14.32 -34.76 -20.88
CA CYS A 5 -15.02 -34.04 -19.83
C CYS A 5 -14.54 -34.47 -18.43
N ASN A 6 -14.23 -35.75 -18.26
CA ASN A 6 -13.79 -36.33 -16.98
C ASN A 6 -12.39 -35.84 -16.59
N ALA A 7 -11.44 -35.81 -17.54
CA ALA A 7 -10.09 -35.29 -17.32
C ALA A 7 -10.08 -33.80 -16.90
N ASN A 8 -11.03 -33.00 -17.40
CA ASN A 8 -11.17 -31.60 -16.99
C ASN A 8 -11.78 -31.44 -15.59
N ALA A 9 -12.65 -32.35 -15.16
CA ALA A 9 -13.18 -32.35 -13.80
C ALA A 9 -12.09 -32.71 -12.79
N GLU A 10 -11.29 -33.74 -13.09
CA GLU A 10 -10.18 -34.17 -12.25
C GLU A 10 -9.13 -33.06 -12.11
N ARG A 11 -8.70 -32.43 -13.22
CA ARG A 11 -7.79 -31.28 -13.18
C ARG A 11 -8.30 -30.12 -12.32
N ARG A 12 -9.61 -29.81 -12.39
CA ARG A 12 -10.21 -28.75 -11.57
C ARG A 12 -10.20 -29.13 -10.09
N ALA A 13 -10.48 -30.39 -9.75
CA ALA A 13 -10.41 -30.88 -8.38
C ALA A 13 -8.96 -30.79 -7.84
N THR A 14 -7.97 -31.24 -8.62
CA THR A 14 -6.54 -31.13 -8.29
C THR A 14 -6.13 -29.66 -8.05
N LEU A 15 -6.52 -28.75 -8.94
CA LEU A 15 -6.22 -27.33 -8.78
C LEU A 15 -6.91 -26.72 -7.55
N SER A 16 -8.13 -27.17 -7.21
CA SER A 16 -8.85 -26.71 -6.02
C SER A 16 -8.11 -27.10 -4.73
N VAL A 17 -7.58 -28.32 -4.67
CA VAL A 17 -6.80 -28.83 -3.54
C VAL A 17 -5.49 -28.03 -3.36
N LEU A 18 -4.78 -27.73 -4.46
CA LEU A 18 -3.60 -26.85 -4.41
C LEU A 18 -3.94 -25.43 -3.94
N LYS A 19 -5.04 -24.85 -4.44
CA LYS A 19 -5.52 -23.52 -4.01
C LYS A 19 -5.92 -23.49 -2.53
N ALA A 20 -6.43 -24.60 -2.01
CA ALA A 20 -6.73 -24.77 -0.59
C ALA A 20 -5.47 -24.93 0.27
N GLY A 21 -4.27 -24.97 -0.31
CA GLY A 21 -3.00 -25.06 0.41
C GLY A 21 -2.56 -26.49 0.73
N HIS A 22 -3.08 -27.48 0.01
CA HIS A 22 -2.69 -28.88 0.20
C HIS A 22 -1.69 -29.31 -0.88
N ALA A 23 -0.73 -30.16 -0.51
CA ALA A 23 0.19 -30.77 -1.46
C ALA A 23 -0.45 -31.93 -2.21
N ILE A 24 -0.05 -32.16 -3.45
CA ILE A 24 -0.58 -33.22 -4.30
C ILE A 24 0.55 -34.07 -4.85
N SER A 25 0.40 -35.39 -4.72
CA SER A 25 1.29 -36.36 -5.36
C SER A 25 0.79 -36.65 -6.78
N LEU A 26 1.67 -36.47 -7.76
CA LEU A 26 1.41 -36.85 -9.15
C LEU A 26 1.70 -38.34 -9.33
N LEU A 27 1.03 -38.97 -10.30
CA LEU A 27 1.26 -40.37 -10.67
C LEU A 27 2.72 -40.64 -11.09
N THR A 28 3.44 -39.61 -11.52
CA THR A 28 4.88 -39.62 -11.84
C THR A 28 5.78 -39.69 -10.60
N GLY A 29 5.22 -39.78 -9.39
CA GLY A 29 5.96 -39.85 -8.13
C GLY A 29 6.43 -38.50 -7.59
N SER A 30 6.25 -37.41 -8.34
CA SER A 30 6.62 -36.05 -7.93
C SER A 30 5.50 -35.38 -7.12
N THR A 31 5.86 -34.65 -6.07
CA THR A 31 4.92 -33.89 -5.23
C THR A 31 4.89 -32.42 -5.62
N VAL A 32 3.70 -31.90 -5.93
CA VAL A 32 3.47 -30.47 -6.15
C VAL A 32 2.99 -29.86 -4.84
N ARG A 33 3.75 -28.89 -4.32
CA ARG A 33 3.38 -28.15 -3.11
C ARG A 33 2.58 -26.89 -3.50
N PRO A 34 1.66 -26.43 -2.65
CA PRO A 34 1.00 -25.15 -2.86
C PRO A 34 2.02 -24.01 -2.85
N LEU A 35 1.73 -22.94 -3.58
CA LEU A 35 2.52 -21.71 -3.50
C LEU A 35 2.44 -21.15 -2.08
N PRO A 36 3.55 -20.61 -1.55
CA PRO A 36 3.51 -19.90 -0.27
C PRO A 36 2.50 -18.75 -0.37
N LYS A 37 1.67 -18.60 0.68
CA LYS A 37 0.80 -17.43 0.79
C LYS A 37 1.67 -16.22 1.12
N GLU A 38 1.79 -15.30 0.18
CA GLU A 38 2.38 -13.99 0.48
C GLU A 38 1.39 -13.17 1.32
N ARG A 39 1.92 -12.38 2.27
CA ARG A 39 1.09 -11.40 2.97
C ARG A 39 0.61 -10.37 1.95
N GLY A 40 -0.69 -10.10 1.94
CA GLY A 40 -1.23 -9.00 1.13
C GLY A 40 -0.60 -7.66 1.52
N HIS A 41 -0.38 -6.80 0.54
CA HIS A 41 0.10 -5.44 0.77
C HIS A 41 -1.06 -4.53 1.16
N THR A 42 -0.81 -3.64 2.13
CA THR A 42 -1.78 -2.59 2.48
C THR A 42 -1.34 -1.28 1.84
N VAL A 43 -2.27 -0.60 1.15
CA VAL A 43 -2.07 0.76 0.62
C VAL A 43 -2.94 1.70 1.42
N VAL A 44 -2.39 2.83 1.85
CA VAL A 44 -3.09 3.82 2.67
C VAL A 44 -3.10 5.14 1.93
N LEU A 45 -4.30 5.67 1.72
CA LEU A 45 -4.52 7.00 1.14
C LEU A 45 -4.95 7.92 2.27
N LEU A 46 -4.05 8.80 2.69
CA LEU A 46 -4.37 9.89 3.59
C LEU A 46 -4.65 11.10 2.69
N CYS A 47 -5.91 11.47 2.52
CA CYS A 47 -6.27 12.62 1.68
C CYS A 47 -5.89 13.94 2.40
N ASP A 48 -6.70 14.99 2.28
CA ASP A 48 -6.50 16.24 3.00
C ASP A 48 -6.65 16.04 4.51
N ALA A 49 -5.54 15.73 5.17
CA ALA A 49 -5.48 15.40 6.58
C ALA A 49 -4.35 16.20 7.22
N HIS A 50 -4.69 17.36 7.79
CA HIS A 50 -3.83 18.21 8.62
C HIS A 50 -3.07 17.47 9.75
N ASN A 51 -3.53 16.29 10.15
CA ASN A 51 -2.98 15.54 11.29
C ASN A 51 -2.72 14.06 10.93
N ALA A 52 -2.04 13.84 9.81
CA ALA A 52 -1.52 12.52 9.43
C ALA A 52 -0.78 11.79 10.58
N PRO A 53 -0.01 12.46 11.47
CA PRO A 53 0.64 11.82 12.61
C PRO A 53 -0.32 11.14 13.61
N ALA A 54 -1.56 11.60 13.75
CA ALA A 54 -2.54 10.93 14.61
C ALA A 54 -2.96 9.54 14.07
N CYS A 55 -2.81 9.30 12.77
CA CYS A 55 -3.16 8.02 12.14
C CYS A 55 -2.03 6.97 12.27
N LEU A 56 -0.80 7.40 12.56
CA LEU A 56 0.43 6.60 12.59
C LEU A 56 0.33 5.31 13.46
N PRO A 57 -0.24 5.34 14.68
CA PRO A 57 -0.41 4.14 15.51
C PRO A 57 -1.30 3.07 14.86
N HIS A 58 -2.26 3.49 14.01
CA HIS A 58 -3.14 2.57 13.29
C HIS A 58 -2.44 1.96 12.06
N LEU A 59 -1.48 2.68 11.46
CA LEU A 59 -0.74 2.23 10.28
C LEU A 59 0.39 1.25 10.61
N LYS A 60 1.09 1.43 11.74
CA LYS A 60 2.19 0.54 12.18
C LYS A 60 1.76 -0.92 12.41
N ARG A 61 0.46 -1.20 12.53
CA ARG A 61 -0.08 -2.56 12.67
C ARG A 61 -0.16 -3.33 11.35
N SER A 62 -0.02 -2.63 10.22
CA SER A 62 -0.13 -3.21 8.88
C SER A 62 1.21 -3.10 8.14
N VAL A 63 1.51 -4.06 7.26
CA VAL A 63 2.61 -3.91 6.31
C VAL A 63 2.12 -2.94 5.22
N VAL A 64 2.27 -1.65 5.49
CA VAL A 64 1.89 -0.57 4.56
C VAL A 64 2.99 -0.41 3.53
N LEU A 65 2.66 -0.62 2.26
CA LEU A 65 3.60 -0.55 1.15
C LEU A 65 3.72 0.88 0.60
N LEU A 66 2.65 1.67 0.68
CA LEU A 66 2.57 3.00 0.11
C LEU A 66 1.63 3.88 0.94
N VAL A 67 2.13 5.06 1.30
CA VAL A 67 1.34 6.14 1.87
C VAL A 67 1.30 7.27 0.85
N LEU A 68 0.09 7.64 0.42
CA LEU A 68 -0.15 8.81 -0.41
C LEU A 68 -0.78 9.87 0.49
N HIS A 69 -0.12 11.02 0.63
CA HIS A 69 -0.60 12.14 1.44
C HIS A 69 -0.53 13.46 0.67
N GLU A 70 -1.58 14.29 0.81
CA GLU A 70 -1.62 15.60 0.17
C GLU A 70 -0.69 16.57 0.88
N SER A 71 0.18 17.20 0.10
CA SER A 71 1.06 18.23 0.60
C SER A 71 0.82 19.56 -0.12
N GLY A 72 0.24 20.51 0.61
CA GLY A 72 -0.08 21.85 0.14
C GLY A 72 0.96 22.88 0.56
N ASN A 73 0.93 24.06 -0.06
CA ASN A 73 1.76 25.22 0.33
C ASN A 73 3.25 24.90 0.53
N ALA A 74 3.92 24.36 -0.49
CA ALA A 74 5.36 24.15 -0.46
C ALA A 74 6.13 25.47 -0.32
N TYR A 75 7.19 25.49 0.49
CA TYR A 75 8.14 26.60 0.45
C TYR A 75 9.00 26.48 -0.81
N LEU A 76 8.77 27.40 -1.75
CA LEU A 76 9.48 27.41 -3.02
C LEU A 76 10.64 28.41 -2.99
N PRO A 77 11.71 28.18 -3.77
CA PRO A 77 12.76 29.17 -3.96
C PRO A 77 12.18 30.52 -4.43
N PRO A 78 12.84 31.66 -4.15
CA PRO A 78 12.31 33.00 -4.46
C PRO A 78 11.92 33.23 -5.92
N ALA A 79 12.50 32.48 -6.86
CA ALA A 79 12.16 32.54 -8.28
C ALA A 79 10.76 31.96 -8.60
N TYR A 80 10.19 31.17 -7.70
CA TYR A 80 8.93 30.43 -7.89
C TYR A 80 7.92 30.68 -6.76
N GLY A 81 8.35 31.28 -5.64
CA GLY A 81 7.52 31.64 -4.49
C GLY A 81 7.27 33.15 -4.37
N LYS A 82 6.56 33.57 -3.32
CA LYS A 82 6.47 35.00 -3.00
C LYS A 82 7.76 35.44 -2.33
N LEU A 83 8.24 36.64 -2.66
CA LEU A 83 9.45 37.23 -2.06
C LEU A 83 9.37 37.38 -0.53
N SER A 84 8.15 37.48 0.00
CA SER A 84 7.89 37.57 1.44
C SER A 84 7.75 36.21 2.13
N ASP A 85 7.64 35.12 1.35
CA ASP A 85 7.47 33.81 1.94
C ASP A 85 8.78 33.36 2.58
N THR A 86 8.66 32.83 3.80
CA THR A 86 9.71 32.07 4.50
C THR A 86 9.07 30.77 4.99
N LEU A 87 9.87 29.81 5.44
CA LEU A 87 9.38 28.49 5.89
C LEU A 87 8.24 28.61 6.93
N VAL A 88 8.41 29.48 7.93
CA VAL A 88 7.46 29.65 9.05
C VAL A 88 6.07 30.15 8.60
N PRO A 89 5.91 31.30 7.93
CA PRO A 89 4.61 31.80 7.50
C PRO A 89 3.95 30.92 6.43
N VAL A 90 4.74 30.15 5.67
CA VAL A 90 4.21 29.16 4.72
C VAL A 90 3.58 27.98 5.47
N GLN A 91 4.25 27.47 6.51
CA GLN A 91 3.69 26.44 7.40
C GLN A 91 2.46 26.92 8.17
N GLU A 92 2.49 28.14 8.72
CA GLU A 92 1.33 28.72 9.42
C GLU A 92 0.12 28.87 8.50
N ARG A 93 0.34 29.28 7.25
CA ARG A 93 -0.72 29.38 6.24
C ARG A 93 -1.30 28.01 5.89
N ALA A 94 -0.45 27.01 5.67
CA ALA A 94 -0.90 25.63 5.44
C ALA A 94 -1.73 25.12 6.62
N ALA A 95 -1.25 25.32 7.84
CA ALA A 95 -1.94 24.90 9.05
C ALA A 95 -3.31 25.59 9.22
N SER A 96 -3.40 26.90 8.94
CA SER A 96 -4.68 27.64 8.96
C SER A 96 -5.72 27.11 7.98
N GLN A 97 -5.28 26.40 6.94
CA GLN A 97 -6.13 25.79 5.91
C GLN A 97 -6.34 24.29 6.15
N SER A 98 -5.91 23.76 7.29
CA SER A 98 -5.92 22.33 7.60
C SER A 98 -5.09 21.48 6.61
N GLN A 99 -4.00 22.05 6.07
CA GLN A 99 -3.08 21.37 5.16
C GLN A 99 -1.69 21.16 5.77
N GLY A 100 -1.00 20.11 5.35
CA GLY A 100 0.42 19.87 5.66
C GLY A 100 1.36 20.43 4.58
N THR A 101 2.57 20.84 4.97
CA THR A 101 3.64 21.23 4.03
C THR A 101 4.55 20.06 3.70
N PRO A 102 5.28 20.05 2.56
CA PRO A 102 6.11 18.92 2.16
C PRO A 102 7.19 18.57 3.18
N GLU A 103 7.69 19.58 3.89
CA GLU A 103 8.70 19.42 4.93
C GLU A 103 8.14 18.70 6.17
N VAL A 104 6.88 18.99 6.54
CA VAL A 104 6.20 18.34 7.67
C VAL A 104 5.78 16.92 7.30
N GLU A 105 5.24 16.72 6.09
CA GLU A 105 4.76 15.42 5.64
C GLU A 105 5.91 14.46 5.26
N GLY A 106 7.01 15.00 4.71
CA GLY A 106 8.22 14.22 4.46
C GLY A 106 8.83 13.67 5.76
N ALA A 107 8.78 14.45 6.84
CA ALA A 107 9.20 13.98 8.16
C ALA A 107 8.26 12.89 8.72
N PHE A 108 6.97 12.93 8.38
CA PHE A 108 6.00 11.90 8.75
C PHE A 108 6.25 10.54 8.07
N ILE A 109 6.64 10.53 6.79
CA ILE A 109 6.88 9.30 6.02
C ILE A 109 8.20 8.61 6.42
N LEU A 110 9.20 9.37 6.86
CA LEU A 110 10.54 8.86 7.18
C LEU A 110 10.73 8.43 8.65
N ALA A 111 9.72 8.60 9.52
CA ALA A 111 9.76 8.32 10.96
C ALA A 111 9.11 6.97 11.38
#